data_AF-A0A485KLE3-F1
#
_entry.id   AF-A0A485KLE3-F1
#
_cell.length_a   1.000
_cell.length_b   1.000
_cell.length_c   1.000
_cell.angle_alpha   90.00
_cell.angle_beta   90.00
_cell.angle_gamma   90.00
#
_symmetry.space_group_name_H-M   'P 1'
#
loop_
_entity.id
_entity.type
_entity.pdbx_description
1 polymer ?
#
loop_
_entity_poly.entity_id
_entity_poly.type
_entity_poly.pdbx_seq_one_letter_code
_entity_poly.pdbx_strand_id
1 'polypeptide(L)'
;MKVLAASAALLLAATVVEGHGRLIVPPHRGYMGRLSQFSNLVPIDYNDNGLNAGGVGETKKGTHGVCGDPYTQTSPRDHENGGMYGRFGQHGAQVVAGCYAPGATMNLQVQVTANHMGHFNFQLCKLKGPKDVETEACFQQLVQPNGQPDWPVPSGNQFFDMQYVLPQGLTCEGETPCVLRWEYIGSNNWGEGPLGQEHFWNCADIYIRNNCDAPTAPPSPSTKTPTLAPPTKTPTDAPSTTPPQTPTVRPTTPTPVTPTPSSNNCGGQHGVCFWPVTQQTLIGYTKVQCAGFPDFVWCD
;
A
#
# COMPACT_ATOMS: atom_id res chain seq x y z
N MET A 1 13.34 16.38 -58.93
CA MET A 1 13.17 15.42 -57.82
C MET A 1 13.47 16.13 -56.52
N LYS A 2 12.46 16.46 -55.71
CA LYS A 2 12.64 16.93 -54.33
C LYS A 2 12.11 15.82 -53.42
N VAL A 3 13.01 15.13 -52.74
CA VAL A 3 12.66 14.14 -51.72
C VAL A 3 12.44 14.92 -50.43
N LEU A 4 11.17 15.09 -50.03
CA LEU A 4 10.82 15.58 -48.70
C LEU A 4 10.93 14.40 -47.74
N ALA A 5 11.96 14.40 -46.90
CA ALA A 5 12.08 13.46 -45.80
C ALA A 5 11.06 13.84 -44.72
N ALA A 6 10.04 13.00 -44.53
CA ALA A 6 9.11 13.10 -43.43
C ALA A 6 9.76 12.48 -42.18
N SER A 7 10.16 13.33 -41.23
CA SER A 7 10.60 12.87 -39.91
C SER A 7 9.40 12.39 -39.11
N ALA A 8 9.22 11.07 -38.99
CA ALA A 8 8.27 10.48 -38.07
C ALA A 8 8.83 10.63 -36.64
N ALA A 9 8.29 11.59 -35.88
CA ALA A 9 8.53 11.66 -34.44
C ALA A 9 7.81 10.49 -33.77
N LEU A 10 8.57 9.47 -33.39
CA LEU A 10 8.07 8.35 -32.59
C LEU A 10 7.81 8.89 -31.17
N LEU A 11 6.57 9.26 -30.87
CA LEU A 11 6.12 9.51 -29.51
C LEU A 11 6.26 8.19 -28.74
N LEU A 12 7.32 8.07 -27.92
CA LEU A 12 7.35 7.08 -26.85
C LEU A 12 6.24 7.45 -25.88
N ALA A 13 5.08 6.83 -26.02
CA ALA A 13 4.14 6.72 -24.92
C ALA A 13 4.88 5.94 -23.83
N ALA A 14 5.26 6.61 -22.73
CA ALA A 14 5.67 5.94 -21.53
C ALA A 14 4.47 5.11 -21.08
N THR A 15 4.49 3.82 -21.37
CA THR A 15 3.58 2.87 -20.74
C THR A 15 3.92 2.94 -19.26
N VAL A 16 3.06 3.58 -18.48
CA VAL A 16 3.05 3.40 -17.04
C VAL A 16 2.75 1.92 -16.87
N VAL A 17 3.79 1.12 -16.65
CA VAL A 17 3.59 -0.26 -16.23
C VAL A 17 3.01 -0.07 -14.84
N GLU A 18 1.74 -0.42 -14.67
CA GLU A 18 1.11 -0.43 -13.36
C GLU A 18 1.69 -1.64 -12.63
N GLY A 19 2.46 -1.39 -11.58
CA GLY A 19 2.98 -2.41 -10.71
C GLY A 19 1.81 -3.09 -10.02
N HIS A 20 2.01 -4.31 -9.57
CA HIS A 20 0.93 -5.00 -8.86
C HIS A 20 1.53 -6.00 -7.89
N GLY A 21 0.99 -6.02 -6.68
CA GLY A 21 1.29 -7.02 -5.69
C GLY A 21 0.30 -6.99 -4.54
N ARG A 22 0.28 -8.08 -3.77
CA ARG A 22 -0.59 -8.24 -2.62
C ARG A 22 0.06 -9.05 -1.51
N LEU A 23 -0.25 -8.69 -0.27
CA LEU A 23 0.15 -9.46 0.92
C LEU A 23 -0.74 -10.69 1.08
N ILE A 24 -0.15 -11.87 0.94
CA ILE A 24 -0.82 -13.17 0.96
C ILE A 24 -0.89 -13.74 2.37
N VAL A 25 0.20 -13.63 3.12
CA VAL A 25 0.31 -14.13 4.50
C VAL A 25 0.85 -13.03 5.41
N PRO A 26 0.07 -12.61 6.43
CA PRO A 26 -1.37 -12.86 6.59
C PRO A 26 -2.16 -12.16 5.45
N PRO A 27 -3.30 -12.70 4.98
CA PRO A 27 -4.02 -12.13 3.85
C PRO A 27 -4.53 -10.72 4.17
N HIS A 28 -4.22 -9.75 3.32
CA HIS A 28 -4.73 -8.39 3.47
C HIS A 28 -6.22 -8.28 3.12
N ARG A 29 -6.85 -7.22 3.62
CA ARG A 29 -8.29 -6.93 3.52
C ARG A 29 -8.87 -7.12 2.11
N GLY A 30 -8.20 -6.63 1.07
CA GLY A 30 -8.64 -6.78 -0.33
C GLY A 30 -8.60 -8.22 -0.85
N TYR A 31 -7.60 -9.02 -0.43
CA TYR A 31 -7.48 -10.41 -0.85
C TYR A 31 -8.44 -11.36 -0.11
N MET A 32 -8.89 -11.01 1.09
CA MET A 32 -9.67 -11.89 1.96
C MET A 32 -10.91 -12.48 1.27
N GLY A 33 -11.66 -11.70 0.49
CA GLY A 33 -12.88 -12.18 -0.19
C GLY A 33 -12.65 -13.35 -1.16
N ARG A 34 -11.42 -13.56 -1.64
CA ARG A 34 -11.05 -14.70 -2.49
C ARG A 34 -10.87 -16.01 -1.72
N LEU A 35 -10.76 -15.95 -0.39
CA LEU A 35 -10.51 -17.10 0.47
C LEU A 35 -11.83 -17.63 1.04
N SER A 36 -12.04 -18.95 0.95
CA SER A 36 -13.29 -19.60 1.40
C SER A 36 -13.63 -19.32 2.86
N GLN A 37 -12.63 -19.09 3.71
CA GLN A 37 -12.82 -18.78 5.13
C GLN A 37 -13.42 -17.38 5.37
N PHE A 38 -13.28 -16.45 4.42
CA PHE A 38 -13.75 -15.07 4.55
C PHE A 38 -14.79 -14.66 3.50
N SER A 39 -15.07 -15.51 2.50
CA SER A 39 -15.92 -15.18 1.34
C SER A 39 -17.35 -14.78 1.68
N ASN A 40 -17.85 -15.15 2.87
CA ASN A 40 -19.18 -14.74 3.37
C ASN A 40 -19.14 -13.49 4.26
N LEU A 41 -17.95 -12.95 4.55
CA LEU A 41 -17.71 -11.85 5.49
C LEU A 41 -17.12 -10.61 4.79
N VAL A 42 -16.28 -10.83 3.79
CA VAL A 42 -15.58 -9.80 3.02
C VAL A 42 -15.90 -9.99 1.53
N PRO A 43 -16.36 -8.95 0.81
CA PRO A 43 -16.58 -9.03 -0.63
C PRO A 43 -15.27 -9.27 -1.38
N ILE A 44 -15.35 -9.85 -2.59
CA ILE A 44 -14.18 -9.99 -3.48
C ILE A 44 -13.80 -8.60 -3.99
N ASP A 45 -12.58 -8.18 -3.71
CA ASP A 45 -11.91 -7.13 -4.48
C ASP A 45 -11.26 -7.76 -5.71
N TYR A 46 -11.63 -7.27 -6.90
CA TYR A 46 -11.05 -7.73 -8.16
C TYR A 46 -9.72 -7.05 -8.47
N ASN A 47 -9.41 -5.94 -7.80
CA ASN A 47 -8.19 -5.14 -7.94
C ASN A 47 -7.30 -5.24 -6.68
N ASP A 48 -7.38 -6.36 -5.95
CA ASP A 48 -6.70 -6.58 -4.67
C ASP A 48 -5.16 -6.51 -4.76
N ASN A 49 -4.60 -6.66 -5.96
CA ASN A 49 -3.17 -6.50 -6.22
C ASN A 49 -2.78 -5.12 -6.78
N GLY A 50 -3.69 -4.15 -6.88
CA GLY A 50 -3.48 -2.85 -7.52
C GLY A 50 -3.68 -1.65 -6.59
N LEU A 51 -3.47 -1.81 -5.28
CA LEU A 51 -3.69 -0.76 -4.28
C LEU A 51 -2.53 0.25 -4.22
N ASN A 52 -2.45 1.11 -5.24
CA ASN A 52 -1.34 2.04 -5.45
C ASN A 52 -1.56 3.48 -4.94
N ALA A 53 -2.46 3.65 -3.98
CA ALA A 53 -2.85 4.93 -3.38
C ALA A 53 -3.34 6.02 -4.35
N GLY A 54 -3.89 5.62 -5.50
CA GLY A 54 -4.31 6.55 -6.56
C GLY A 54 -3.20 6.90 -7.55
N GLY A 55 -2.07 6.19 -7.47
CA GLY A 55 -0.97 6.23 -8.44
C GLY A 55 0.11 7.25 -8.13
N VAL A 56 1.20 7.18 -8.90
CA VAL A 56 2.43 7.97 -8.69
C VAL A 56 2.20 9.49 -8.69
N GLY A 57 1.13 9.96 -9.34
CA GLY A 57 0.77 11.38 -9.33
C GLY A 57 0.35 11.90 -7.96
N GLU A 58 -0.24 11.04 -7.11
CA GLU A 58 -0.57 11.36 -5.72
C GLU A 58 0.64 11.15 -4.82
N THR A 59 1.34 10.02 -4.94
CA THR A 59 2.51 9.73 -4.09
C THR A 59 3.62 10.75 -4.26
N LYS A 60 3.83 11.31 -5.46
CA LYS A 60 4.76 12.43 -5.71
C LYS A 60 4.47 13.68 -4.90
N LYS A 61 3.21 13.90 -4.50
CA LYS A 61 2.79 14.99 -3.61
C LYS A 61 2.95 14.61 -2.13
N GLY A 62 3.31 13.36 -1.85
CA GLY A 62 3.31 12.75 -0.53
C GLY A 62 1.93 12.33 -0.03
N THR A 63 0.89 12.41 -0.86
CA THR A 63 -0.44 11.94 -0.50
C THR A 63 -0.64 10.46 -0.80
N HIS A 64 -1.16 9.72 0.18
CA HIS A 64 -1.64 8.35 0.02
C HIS A 64 -2.74 8.01 1.03
N GLY A 65 -3.60 7.03 0.70
CA GLY A 65 -4.50 6.40 1.68
C GLY A 65 -3.72 5.43 2.57
N VAL A 66 -4.20 5.24 3.80
CA VAL A 66 -3.45 4.50 4.84
C VAL A 66 -3.24 3.03 4.46
N CYS A 67 -4.20 2.46 3.74
CA CYS A 67 -4.24 1.07 3.30
C CYS A 67 -4.24 0.89 1.78
N GLY A 68 -3.76 1.90 1.03
CA GLY A 68 -3.52 1.80 -0.43
C GLY A 68 -4.65 2.31 -1.32
N ASP A 69 -5.73 2.82 -0.72
CA ASP A 69 -6.79 3.53 -1.43
C ASP A 69 -6.34 4.94 -1.88
N PRO A 70 -6.99 5.54 -2.88
CA PRO A 70 -6.75 6.93 -3.25
C PRO A 70 -6.90 7.89 -2.08
N TYR A 71 -5.94 8.80 -1.90
CA TYR A 71 -5.99 9.77 -0.81
C TYR A 71 -7.28 10.63 -0.82
N THR A 72 -7.82 10.92 -1.99
CA THR A 72 -9.05 11.73 -2.15
C THR A 72 -10.32 11.02 -1.72
N GLN A 73 -10.29 9.70 -1.52
CA GLN A 73 -11.41 8.95 -0.95
C GLN A 73 -11.62 9.34 0.52
N THR A 74 -12.89 9.45 0.92
CA THR A 74 -13.25 9.80 2.30
C THR A 74 -12.93 8.65 3.25
N SER A 75 -12.36 8.96 4.41
CA SER A 75 -12.08 7.96 5.45
C SER A 75 -13.35 7.61 6.25
N PRO A 76 -13.59 6.34 6.64
CA PRO A 76 -12.77 5.18 6.30
C PRO A 76 -12.86 4.85 4.81
N ARG A 77 -11.69 4.74 4.16
CA ARG A 77 -11.57 4.30 2.76
C ARG A 77 -11.85 2.81 2.67
N ASP A 78 -11.99 2.26 1.47
CA ASP A 78 -12.47 0.88 1.29
C ASP A 78 -11.61 -0.16 2.03
N HIS A 79 -10.30 0.03 2.07
CA HIS A 79 -9.36 -0.86 2.75
C HIS A 79 -9.00 -0.42 4.17
N GLU A 80 -9.55 0.69 4.66
CA GLU A 80 -9.38 1.12 6.05
C GLU A 80 -10.39 0.43 6.99
N ASN A 81 -10.12 0.33 8.30
CA ASN A 81 -11.08 -0.28 9.23
C ASN A 81 -12.42 0.48 9.21
N GLY A 82 -13.52 -0.25 9.06
CA GLY A 82 -14.85 0.31 8.83
C GLY A 82 -15.23 0.49 7.35
N GLY A 83 -14.29 0.30 6.43
CA GLY A 83 -14.50 0.34 4.98
C GLY A 83 -15.16 -0.93 4.40
N MET A 84 -15.27 -0.96 3.07
CA MET A 84 -15.84 -2.09 2.32
C MET A 84 -15.10 -3.41 2.54
N TYR A 85 -13.78 -3.36 2.72
CA TYR A 85 -12.90 -4.51 2.94
C TYR A 85 -12.30 -4.54 4.36
N GLY A 86 -12.24 -3.40 5.06
CA GLY A 86 -11.87 -3.32 6.48
C GLY A 86 -13.01 -3.70 7.41
N ARG A 87 -13.24 -5.00 7.57
CA ARG A 87 -14.48 -5.55 8.13
C ARG A 87 -14.40 -5.91 9.62
N PHE A 88 -13.30 -5.58 10.30
CA PHE A 88 -13.08 -5.94 11.71
C PHE A 88 -14.16 -5.39 12.62
N GLY A 89 -14.56 -4.13 12.46
CA GLY A 89 -15.62 -3.54 13.28
C GLY A 89 -16.96 -4.29 13.24
N GLN A 90 -17.24 -5.02 12.15
CA GLN A 90 -18.46 -5.80 11.99
C GLN A 90 -18.31 -7.27 12.41
N HIS A 91 -17.15 -7.88 12.16
CA HIS A 91 -16.96 -9.34 12.28
C HIS A 91 -15.92 -9.75 13.33
N GLY A 92 -15.22 -8.79 13.94
CA GLY A 92 -14.23 -9.00 14.99
C GLY A 92 -13.20 -10.08 14.64
N ALA A 93 -13.02 -11.04 15.55
CA ALA A 93 -12.07 -12.14 15.40
C ALA A 93 -12.25 -13.00 14.14
N GLN A 94 -13.44 -12.99 13.50
CA GLN A 94 -13.70 -13.81 12.31
C GLN A 94 -12.96 -13.31 11.07
N VAL A 95 -12.51 -12.06 11.05
CA VAL A 95 -11.73 -11.46 9.95
C VAL A 95 -10.29 -11.15 10.38
N VAL A 96 -9.82 -11.79 11.45
CA VAL A 96 -8.41 -11.75 11.83
C VAL A 96 -7.64 -12.70 10.92
N ALA A 97 -6.70 -12.14 10.17
CA ALA A 97 -5.92 -12.80 9.13
C ALA A 97 -4.74 -13.62 9.68
N GLY A 98 -4.33 -13.37 10.93
CA GLY A 98 -3.26 -14.13 11.59
C GLY A 98 -3.19 -13.86 13.09
N CYS A 99 -2.59 -14.79 13.83
CA CYS A 99 -2.33 -14.67 15.26
C CYS A 99 -0.85 -15.01 15.53
N TYR A 100 -0.16 -14.14 16.25
CA TYR A 100 1.25 -14.30 16.59
C TYR A 100 1.51 -14.07 18.08
N ALA A 101 2.56 -14.69 18.62
CA ALA A 101 3.00 -14.38 19.97
C ALA A 101 3.71 -13.01 20.02
N PRO A 102 3.65 -12.28 21.15
CA PRO A 102 4.47 -11.09 21.35
C PRO A 102 5.96 -11.40 21.13
N GLY A 103 6.68 -10.55 20.40
CA GLY A 103 8.09 -10.77 20.07
C GLY A 103 8.35 -11.82 18.99
N ALA A 104 7.31 -12.44 18.42
CA ALA A 104 7.50 -13.48 17.41
C ALA A 104 8.12 -12.92 16.13
N THR A 105 8.92 -13.77 15.47
CA THR A 105 9.29 -13.57 14.07
C THR A 105 8.17 -14.12 13.18
N MET A 106 7.47 -13.24 12.48
CA MET A 106 6.41 -13.60 11.54
C MET A 106 7.02 -14.09 10.23
N ASN A 107 6.51 -15.19 9.68
CA ASN A 107 6.71 -15.53 8.28
C ASN A 107 5.64 -14.84 7.45
N LEU A 108 6.07 -14.01 6.51
CA LEU A 108 5.21 -13.21 5.66
C LEU A 108 5.40 -13.64 4.21
N GLN A 109 4.33 -13.57 3.42
CA GLN A 109 4.39 -13.88 2.00
C GLN A 109 3.69 -12.79 1.19
N VAL A 110 4.37 -12.28 0.17
CA VAL A 110 3.86 -11.29 -0.77
C VAL A 110 3.85 -11.89 -2.17
N GLN A 111 2.77 -11.73 -2.90
CA GLN A 111 2.73 -12.03 -4.32
C GLN A 111 3.00 -10.75 -5.12
N VAL A 112 3.99 -10.77 -5.99
CA VAL A 112 4.21 -9.74 -7.00
C VAL A 112 3.75 -10.24 -8.35
N THR A 113 2.81 -9.52 -8.97
CA THR A 113 2.30 -9.84 -10.31
C THR A 113 2.91 -8.96 -11.39
N ALA A 114 3.43 -7.78 -11.03
CA ALA A 114 4.27 -6.95 -11.88
C ALA A 114 5.41 -6.33 -11.04
N ASN A 115 6.64 -6.76 -11.30
CA ASN A 115 7.81 -6.43 -10.48
C ASN A 115 8.45 -5.10 -10.88
N HIS A 116 8.49 -4.16 -9.94
CA HIS A 116 9.05 -2.82 -10.08
C HIS A 116 10.39 -2.65 -9.36
N MET A 117 11.09 -3.75 -9.04
CA MET A 117 12.32 -3.78 -8.23
C MET A 117 12.07 -3.10 -6.87
N GLY A 118 13.03 -2.36 -6.31
CA GLY A 118 12.80 -1.59 -5.08
C GLY A 118 12.80 -2.45 -3.81
N HIS A 119 11.92 -2.16 -2.87
CA HIS A 119 11.91 -2.80 -1.56
C HIS A 119 10.51 -2.88 -0.95
N PHE A 120 10.32 -3.89 -0.10
CA PHE A 120 9.17 -3.97 0.80
C PHE A 120 9.56 -3.46 2.19
N ASN A 121 8.59 -2.88 2.87
CA ASN A 121 8.67 -2.58 4.29
C ASN A 121 7.36 -2.99 4.97
N PHE A 122 7.41 -3.11 6.29
CA PHE A 122 6.24 -3.45 7.10
C PHE A 122 6.11 -2.53 8.29
N GLN A 123 4.88 -2.14 8.60
CA GLN A 123 4.55 -1.37 9.79
C GLN A 123 3.40 -2.00 10.58
N LEU A 124 3.30 -1.61 11.84
CA LEU A 124 2.29 -2.12 12.75
C LEU A 124 1.60 -0.98 13.49
N CYS A 125 0.28 -1.00 13.51
CA CYS A 125 -0.57 -0.10 14.29
C CYS A 125 -1.44 -0.93 15.23
N LYS A 126 -1.63 -0.49 16.48
CA LYS A 126 -2.63 -1.08 17.39
C LYS A 126 -3.86 -0.18 17.44
N LEU A 127 -5.01 -0.70 17.02
CA LEU A 127 -6.28 0.02 17.13
C LEU A 127 -6.76 0.10 18.57
N LYS A 128 -7.45 1.19 18.90
CA LYS A 128 -8.02 1.44 20.23
C LYS A 128 -9.36 0.74 20.44
N GLY A 129 -10.00 0.29 19.36
CA GLY A 129 -11.30 -0.35 19.40
C GLY A 129 -11.80 -0.74 18.01
N PRO A 130 -12.99 -1.37 17.92
CA PRO A 130 -13.49 -1.95 16.68
C PRO A 130 -13.96 -0.90 15.67
N LYS A 131 -14.23 0.33 16.14
CA LYS A 131 -14.63 1.48 15.31
C LYS A 131 -13.49 2.48 15.09
N ASP A 132 -12.30 2.20 15.61
CA ASP A 132 -11.14 3.04 15.40
C ASP A 132 -10.64 2.86 13.96
N VAL A 133 -10.24 3.94 13.31
CA VAL A 133 -9.67 3.90 11.96
C VAL A 133 -8.18 4.16 12.10
N GLU A 134 -7.35 3.27 11.56
CA GLU A 134 -5.91 3.48 11.58
C GLU A 134 -5.52 4.82 10.93
N THR A 135 -4.51 5.47 11.52
CA THR A 135 -3.91 6.71 11.02
C THR A 135 -2.43 6.48 10.78
N GLU A 136 -1.81 7.28 9.91
CA GLU A 136 -0.36 7.22 9.67
C GLU A 136 0.44 7.32 10.98
N ALA A 137 0.01 8.19 11.88
CA ALA A 137 0.59 8.40 13.21
C ALA A 137 0.62 7.16 14.12
N CYS A 138 -0.21 6.15 13.85
CA CYS A 138 -0.28 4.93 14.65
C CYS A 138 0.81 3.92 14.26
N PHE A 139 1.25 3.95 13.00
CA PHE A 139 2.13 2.94 12.45
C PHE A 139 3.57 3.10 12.95
N GLN A 140 4.14 1.98 13.36
CA GLN A 140 5.56 1.87 13.71
C GLN A 140 6.25 0.89 12.77
N GLN A 141 7.45 1.25 12.31
CA GLN A 141 8.23 0.41 11.43
C GLN A 141 8.67 -0.89 12.12
N LEU A 142 8.47 -2.02 11.45
CA LEU A 142 9.02 -3.30 11.86
C LEU A 142 10.38 -3.53 11.17
N VAL A 143 11.16 -4.45 11.72
CA VAL A 143 12.46 -4.84 11.16
C VAL A 143 12.52 -6.34 10.94
N GLN A 144 13.34 -6.74 9.98
CA GLN A 144 13.74 -8.13 9.78
C GLN A 144 14.61 -8.63 10.95
N PRO A 145 14.79 -9.95 11.11
CA PRO A 145 15.68 -10.52 12.13
C PRO A 145 17.13 -10.02 12.06
N ASN A 146 17.59 -9.59 10.88
CA ASN A 146 18.92 -8.99 10.68
C ASN A 146 18.97 -7.50 11.06
N GLY A 147 17.88 -6.93 11.57
CA GLY A 147 17.74 -5.53 11.97
C GLY A 147 17.43 -4.55 10.83
N GLN A 148 17.32 -5.01 9.58
CA GLN A 148 17.03 -4.13 8.44
C GLN A 148 15.53 -3.89 8.28
N PRO A 149 15.09 -2.64 8.04
CA PRO A 149 13.67 -2.35 7.80
C PRO A 149 13.22 -2.78 6.40
N ASP A 150 14.12 -2.71 5.42
CA ASP A 150 13.79 -2.88 4.01
C ASP A 150 14.16 -4.27 3.50
N TRP A 151 13.19 -4.95 2.90
CA TRP A 151 13.43 -6.20 2.19
C TRP A 151 13.61 -5.92 0.69
N PRO A 152 14.81 -6.10 0.13
CA PRO A 152 15.06 -5.78 -1.28
C PRO A 152 14.34 -6.76 -2.19
N VAL A 153 13.56 -6.25 -3.15
CA VAL A 153 12.75 -7.08 -4.04
C VAL A 153 13.61 -7.65 -5.17
N PRO A 154 13.83 -8.98 -5.25
CA PRO A 154 14.50 -9.60 -6.37
C PRO A 154 13.66 -9.49 -7.63
N SER A 155 14.26 -9.70 -8.80
CA SER A 155 13.52 -9.76 -10.05
C SER A 155 12.52 -10.92 -10.10
N GLY A 156 11.47 -10.75 -10.92
CA GLY A 156 10.48 -11.79 -11.22
C GLY A 156 9.11 -11.57 -10.60
N ASN A 157 8.08 -12.05 -11.29
CA ASN A 157 6.70 -12.01 -10.83
C ASN A 157 6.39 -13.34 -10.16
N GLN A 158 6.47 -13.36 -8.84
CA GLN A 158 6.39 -14.59 -8.03
C GLN A 158 5.92 -14.29 -6.61
N PHE A 159 5.84 -15.34 -5.80
CA PHE A 159 5.68 -15.22 -4.36
C PHE A 159 7.06 -15.04 -3.73
N PHE A 160 7.15 -14.09 -2.81
CA PHE A 160 8.32 -13.85 -2.01
C PHE A 160 7.98 -14.15 -0.55
N ASP A 161 8.87 -14.86 0.12
CA ASP A 161 8.78 -15.17 1.55
C ASP A 161 9.82 -14.35 2.31
N MET A 162 9.42 -13.74 3.42
CA MET A 162 10.27 -12.90 4.27
C MET A 162 9.89 -13.01 5.73
N GLN A 163 10.73 -12.46 6.61
CA GLN A 163 10.51 -12.48 8.04
C GLN A 163 10.63 -11.10 8.65
N TYR A 164 9.70 -10.76 9.55
CA TYR A 164 9.72 -9.52 10.34
C TYR A 164 9.41 -9.81 11.80
N VAL A 165 10.02 -9.04 12.70
CA VAL A 165 9.95 -9.24 14.14
C VAL A 165 8.89 -8.32 14.75
N LEU A 166 7.97 -8.90 15.51
CA LEU A 166 6.98 -8.15 16.28
C LEU A 166 7.59 -7.56 17.56
N PRO A 167 7.07 -6.43 18.07
CA PRO A 167 7.52 -5.90 19.35
C PRO A 167 7.22 -6.87 20.51
N GLN A 168 8.19 -7.09 21.40
CA GLN A 168 8.07 -8.03 22.51
C GLN A 168 6.98 -7.63 23.54
N GLY A 169 6.80 -6.32 23.77
CA GLY A 169 5.85 -5.79 24.75
C GLY A 169 4.47 -5.45 24.20
N LEU A 170 4.20 -5.73 22.92
CA LEU A 170 2.94 -5.36 22.28
C LEU A 170 1.97 -6.55 22.25
N THR A 171 0.75 -6.29 22.68
CA THR A 171 -0.39 -7.21 22.56
C THR A 171 -1.57 -6.51 21.93
N CYS A 172 -2.34 -7.22 21.12
CA CYS A 172 -3.57 -6.73 20.50
C CYS A 172 -4.50 -7.92 20.23
N GLU A 173 -5.66 -7.88 20.87
CA GLU A 173 -6.67 -8.94 20.83
C GLU A 173 -8.04 -8.40 21.23
N GLY A 174 -9.06 -9.26 21.15
CA GLY A 174 -10.43 -8.91 21.51
C GLY A 174 -10.98 -7.82 20.59
N GLU A 175 -11.29 -6.65 21.12
CA GLU A 175 -11.80 -5.53 20.33
C GLU A 175 -10.70 -4.57 19.85
N THR A 176 -9.44 -4.88 20.13
CA THR A 176 -8.28 -4.01 19.84
C THR A 176 -7.26 -4.75 18.96
N PRO A 177 -7.56 -4.98 17.68
CA PRO A 177 -6.66 -5.69 16.78
C PRO A 177 -5.41 -4.84 16.47
N CYS A 178 -4.36 -5.49 15.96
CA CYS A 178 -3.33 -4.77 15.25
C CYS A 178 -3.61 -4.78 13.75
N VAL A 179 -3.22 -3.70 13.07
CA VAL A 179 -3.17 -3.62 11.63
C VAL A 179 -1.71 -3.76 11.21
N LEU A 180 -1.40 -4.83 10.51
CA LEU A 180 -0.14 -5.00 9.80
C LEU A 180 -0.27 -4.33 8.44
N ARG A 181 0.61 -3.37 8.16
CA ARG A 181 0.70 -2.73 6.85
C ARG A 181 1.93 -3.23 6.12
N TRP A 182 1.71 -3.71 4.90
CA TRP A 182 2.77 -3.90 3.93
C TRP A 182 2.81 -2.68 3.03
N GLU A 183 4.01 -2.15 2.77
CA GLU A 183 4.23 -1.21 1.69
C GLU A 183 5.31 -1.71 0.74
N TYR A 184 5.07 -1.49 -0.55
CA TYR A 184 6.01 -1.76 -1.61
C TYR A 184 6.36 -0.45 -2.31
N ILE A 185 7.64 -0.07 -2.26
CA ILE A 185 8.17 1.08 -2.98
C ILE A 185 8.97 0.58 -4.18
N GLY A 186 8.53 0.91 -5.39
CA GLY A 186 9.22 0.56 -6.64
C GLY A 186 10.56 1.29 -6.83
N SER A 187 11.27 0.96 -7.90
CA SER A 187 12.55 1.61 -8.26
C SER A 187 12.79 1.65 -9.78
N ASN A 188 11.73 1.57 -10.57
CA ASN A 188 11.78 1.54 -12.03
C ASN A 188 11.68 2.93 -12.69
N ASN A 189 11.33 3.98 -11.94
CA ASN A 189 11.36 5.35 -12.45
C ASN A 189 12.77 5.94 -12.28
N TRP A 190 13.52 6.02 -13.37
CA TRP A 190 14.90 6.50 -13.36
C TRP A 190 15.01 7.99 -12.97
N GLY A 191 15.91 8.30 -12.05
CA GLY A 191 16.20 9.67 -11.60
C GLY A 191 15.16 10.24 -10.63
N GLU A 192 14.14 9.47 -10.27
CA GLU A 192 13.12 9.85 -9.30
C GLU A 192 13.50 9.40 -7.88
N GLY A 193 13.19 10.23 -6.89
CA GLY A 193 13.27 9.84 -5.48
C GLY A 193 12.17 8.85 -5.09
N PRO A 194 12.13 8.37 -3.82
CA PRO A 194 11.17 7.34 -3.39
C PRO A 194 9.72 7.68 -3.72
N LEU A 195 9.24 8.90 -3.42
CA LEU A 195 7.87 9.32 -3.75
C LEU A 195 7.58 9.43 -5.25
N GLY A 196 8.61 9.52 -6.09
CA GLY A 196 8.47 9.49 -7.54
C GLY A 196 8.40 8.08 -8.11
N GLN A 197 8.47 7.07 -7.27
CA GLN A 197 8.22 5.67 -7.62
C GLN A 197 6.74 5.36 -7.44
N GLU A 198 6.29 4.27 -8.06
CA GLU A 198 5.00 3.72 -7.70
C GLU A 198 5.09 3.00 -6.36
N HIS A 199 4.07 3.16 -5.54
CA HIS A 199 3.97 2.53 -4.24
C HIS A 199 2.69 1.69 -4.17
N PHE A 200 2.69 0.64 -3.35
CA PHE A 200 1.51 -0.16 -3.04
C PHE A 200 1.40 -0.34 -1.55
N TRP A 201 0.17 -0.30 -1.02
CA TRP A 201 -0.06 -0.56 0.40
C TRP A 201 -1.17 -1.57 0.59
N ASN A 202 -1.01 -2.42 1.58
CA ASN A 202 -2.05 -3.34 2.01
C ASN A 202 -2.12 -3.38 3.53
N CYS A 203 -3.32 -3.50 4.08
CA CYS A 203 -3.55 -3.67 5.52
C CYS A 203 -4.17 -5.05 5.83
N ALA A 204 -3.67 -5.71 6.86
CA ALA A 204 -4.19 -6.98 7.38
C ALA A 204 -4.45 -6.87 8.89
N ASP A 205 -5.64 -7.30 9.34
CA ASP A 205 -5.98 -7.34 10.75
C ASP A 205 -5.39 -8.60 11.41
N ILE A 206 -4.56 -8.43 12.44
CA ILE A 206 -3.89 -9.53 13.15
C ILE A 206 -4.09 -9.43 14.66
N TYR A 207 -3.94 -10.56 15.35
CA TYR A 207 -3.78 -10.60 16.79
C TYR A 207 -2.34 -10.87 17.20
N ILE A 208 -1.95 -10.23 18.31
CA ILE A 208 -0.69 -10.49 19.01
C ILE A 208 -1.04 -10.83 20.46
N ARG A 209 -0.91 -12.11 20.82
CA ARG A 209 -1.28 -12.63 22.15
C ARG A 209 -0.54 -13.94 22.45
N ASN A 210 -0.45 -14.29 23.74
CA ASN A 210 0.29 -15.48 24.17
C ASN A 210 -0.35 -16.80 23.71
N ASN A 211 -1.66 -16.80 23.52
CA ASN A 211 -2.43 -17.99 23.15
C ASN A 211 -2.93 -17.88 21.71
N CYS A 212 -1.99 -17.91 20.78
CA CYS A 212 -2.32 -18.25 19.41
C CYS A 212 -2.33 -19.76 19.33
N ASP A 213 -3.52 -20.37 19.22
CA ASP A 213 -3.61 -21.75 18.76
C ASP A 213 -2.75 -21.82 17.50
N ALA A 214 -1.77 -22.71 17.50
CA ALA A 214 -0.70 -22.71 16.52
C ALA A 214 -1.32 -22.55 15.12
N PRO A 215 -0.87 -21.58 14.30
CA PRO A 215 -1.39 -21.46 12.95
C PRO A 215 -1.17 -22.82 12.28
N THR A 216 -2.26 -23.49 11.92
CA THR A 216 -2.23 -24.61 10.99
C THR A 216 -1.32 -24.14 9.88
N ALA A 217 -0.17 -24.80 9.72
CA ALA A 217 0.85 -24.41 8.76
C ALA A 217 0.16 -24.04 7.45
N PRO A 218 0.54 -22.93 6.78
CA PRO A 218 -0.07 -22.56 5.52
C PRO A 218 -0.07 -23.81 4.63
N PRO A 219 -1.19 -24.17 3.97
CA PRO A 219 -1.13 -25.23 2.99
C PRO A 219 -0.06 -24.82 2.00
N SER A 220 1.05 -25.56 2.00
CA SER A 220 2.10 -25.42 1.01
C SER A 220 1.41 -25.41 -0.34
N PRO A 221 1.54 -24.34 -1.16
CA PRO A 221 0.93 -24.35 -2.47
C PRO A 221 1.55 -25.53 -3.22
N SER A 222 0.74 -26.56 -3.45
CA SER A 222 1.14 -27.66 -4.32
C SER A 222 1.65 -27.05 -5.61
N THR A 223 2.90 -27.36 -5.93
CA THR A 223 3.52 -27.18 -7.24
C THR A 223 2.76 -28.00 -8.27
N LYS A 224 1.55 -27.57 -8.61
CA LYS A 224 0.88 -27.96 -9.85
C LYS A 224 1.15 -26.85 -10.84
N THR A 225 2.16 -27.09 -11.66
CA THR A 225 2.40 -26.39 -12.92
C THR A 225 1.06 -26.10 -13.61
N PRO A 226 0.71 -24.85 -13.92
CA PRO A 226 -0.46 -24.56 -14.73
C PRO A 226 -0.21 -25.17 -16.11
N THR A 227 -1.00 -26.18 -16.46
CA THR A 227 -1.09 -26.65 -17.84
C THR A 227 -1.71 -25.51 -18.64
N LEU A 228 -0.95 -24.97 -19.59
CA LEU A 228 -1.39 -23.94 -20.53
C LEU A 228 -2.72 -24.35 -21.18
N ALA A 229 -3.79 -23.62 -20.87
CA ALA A 229 -5.02 -23.70 -21.63
C ALA A 229 -4.82 -22.96 -22.97
N PRO A 230 -5.35 -23.46 -24.10
CA PRO A 230 -5.19 -22.83 -25.41
C PRO A 230 -5.82 -21.43 -25.48
N PRO A 231 -5.29 -20.51 -26.31
CA PRO A 231 -5.80 -19.16 -26.43
C PRO A 231 -7.22 -19.18 -27.02
N THR A 232 -8.20 -18.74 -26.22
CA THR A 232 -9.57 -18.52 -26.71
C THR A 232 -9.69 -17.11 -27.27
N LYS A 233 -10.36 -17.05 -28.41
CA LYS A 233 -10.41 -15.94 -29.37
C LYS A 233 -10.93 -14.63 -28.78
N THR A 234 -10.35 -13.55 -29.29
CA THR A 234 -10.71 -12.14 -29.20
C THR A 234 -12.22 -11.86 -29.15
N PRO A 235 -12.70 -10.98 -28.24
CA PRO A 235 -13.94 -10.26 -28.43
C PRO A 235 -13.68 -8.92 -29.13
N THR A 236 -14.47 -8.73 -30.17
CA THR A 236 -14.71 -7.59 -31.05
C THR A 236 -14.82 -6.22 -30.37
N ASP A 237 -14.36 -5.20 -31.09
CA ASP A 237 -14.48 -3.77 -30.82
C ASP A 237 -15.87 -3.34 -30.33
N ALA A 238 -15.89 -2.57 -29.23
CA ALA A 238 -17.03 -1.77 -28.81
C ALA A 238 -16.72 -0.28 -29.05
N PRO A 239 -17.63 0.51 -29.64
CA PRO A 239 -17.36 1.90 -30.00
C PRO A 239 -17.43 2.82 -28.77
N SER A 240 -16.36 3.61 -28.57
CA SER A 240 -16.27 4.65 -27.56
C SER A 240 -16.90 5.95 -28.08
N THR A 241 -18.04 6.36 -27.52
CA THR A 241 -18.64 7.68 -27.79
C THR A 241 -18.08 8.72 -26.82
N THR A 242 -17.37 9.71 -27.35
CA THR A 242 -16.83 10.88 -26.61
C THR A 242 -17.92 11.93 -26.37
N PRO A 243 -18.09 12.50 -25.17
CA PRO A 243 -18.89 13.72 -24.99
C PRO A 243 -18.12 14.99 -25.41
N PRO A 244 -18.77 16.04 -25.94
CA PRO A 244 -18.10 17.26 -26.38
C PRO A 244 -17.52 18.06 -25.20
N GLN A 245 -16.24 18.47 -25.32
CA GLN A 245 -15.62 19.45 -24.42
C GLN A 245 -15.92 20.87 -24.87
N THR A 246 -16.55 21.66 -24.00
CA THR A 246 -16.69 23.13 -24.16
C THR A 246 -15.49 23.81 -23.50
N PRO A 247 -14.84 24.82 -24.13
CA PRO A 247 -13.69 25.50 -23.54
C PRO A 247 -14.16 26.45 -22.43
N THR A 248 -13.79 26.16 -21.18
CA THR A 248 -14.02 27.07 -20.05
C THR A 248 -12.76 27.89 -19.78
N VAL A 249 -12.90 29.21 -19.84
CA VAL A 249 -11.85 30.20 -19.58
C VAL A 249 -11.46 30.16 -18.10
N ARG A 250 -10.16 30.11 -17.82
CA ARG A 250 -9.57 30.10 -16.47
C ARG A 250 -9.65 31.49 -15.82
N PRO A 251 -10.29 31.67 -14.65
CA PRO A 251 -10.10 32.85 -13.83
C PRO A 251 -8.77 32.78 -13.08
N THR A 252 -7.94 33.81 -13.21
CA THR A 252 -6.75 34.02 -12.37
C THR A 252 -7.17 34.68 -11.06
N THR A 253 -7.12 33.93 -9.97
CA THR A 253 -7.17 34.45 -8.59
C THR A 253 -5.77 34.34 -7.98
N PRO A 254 -5.27 35.36 -7.27
CA PRO A 254 -3.93 35.36 -6.69
C PRO A 254 -3.78 34.31 -5.58
N THR A 255 -2.62 33.66 -5.57
CA THR A 255 -2.20 32.65 -4.59
C THR A 255 -2.13 33.27 -3.18
N PRO A 256 -2.81 32.70 -2.16
CA PRO A 256 -2.53 33.04 -0.78
C PRO A 256 -1.13 32.56 -0.39
N VAL A 257 -0.33 33.45 0.18
CA VAL A 257 0.94 33.11 0.85
C VAL A 257 0.60 32.37 2.14
N THR A 258 0.77 31.05 2.15
CA THR A 258 0.74 30.24 3.36
C THR A 258 2.04 30.47 4.15
N PRO A 259 1.98 30.79 5.46
CA PRO A 259 3.19 30.97 6.27
C PRO A 259 3.98 29.66 6.38
N THR A 260 5.30 29.78 6.34
CA THR A 260 6.25 28.69 6.55
C THR A 260 6.00 28.02 7.91
N PRO A 261 5.79 26.69 7.99
CA PRO A 261 5.54 26.02 9.26
C PRO A 261 6.82 25.96 10.11
N SER A 262 6.73 26.36 11.39
CA SER A 262 7.79 26.19 12.39
C SER A 262 7.82 24.77 12.97
N SER A 263 8.90 24.41 13.68
CA SER A 263 9.22 23.08 14.23
C SER A 263 8.24 22.51 15.28
N ASN A 264 7.15 23.22 15.61
CA ASN A 264 6.13 22.74 16.55
C ASN A 264 4.98 21.98 15.87
N ASN A 265 5.07 21.70 14.57
CA ASN A 265 4.00 21.14 13.75
C ASN A 265 4.04 19.61 13.59
N CYS A 266 4.71 18.89 14.49
CA CYS A 266 4.92 17.45 14.35
C CYS A 266 3.79 16.56 14.90
N GLY A 267 2.76 17.12 15.54
CA GLY A 267 1.65 16.32 16.07
C GLY A 267 2.06 15.20 17.04
N GLY A 268 3.21 15.34 17.72
CA GLY A 268 3.79 14.32 18.60
C GLY A 268 4.58 13.21 17.88
N GLN A 269 4.80 13.33 16.57
CA GLN A 269 5.65 12.42 15.80
C GLN A 269 7.14 12.73 15.97
N HIS A 270 7.97 11.70 15.87
CA HIS A 270 9.43 11.77 16.02
C HIS A 270 10.13 10.80 15.06
N GLY A 271 11.29 11.18 14.55
CA GLY A 271 12.08 10.39 13.59
C GLY A 271 11.42 10.15 12.24
N VAL A 272 10.51 11.02 11.78
CA VAL A 272 9.71 10.81 10.57
C VAL A 272 9.53 12.08 9.73
N CYS A 273 9.21 11.90 8.46
CA CYS A 273 8.79 13.00 7.59
C CYS A 273 7.28 13.18 7.68
N PHE A 274 6.82 14.31 8.21
CA PHE A 274 5.42 14.57 8.56
C PHE A 274 4.84 15.71 7.74
N TRP A 275 3.62 15.56 7.25
CA TRP A 275 2.89 16.64 6.61
C TRP A 275 1.83 17.21 7.56
N PRO A 276 2.00 18.44 8.06
CA PRO A 276 1.10 18.98 9.08
C PRO A 276 -0.35 19.17 8.64
N VAL A 277 -0.58 19.40 7.34
CA VAL A 277 -1.92 19.70 6.81
C VAL A 277 -2.77 18.45 6.72
N THR A 278 -2.19 17.35 6.22
CA THR A 278 -2.89 16.07 6.00
C THR A 278 -2.67 15.08 7.13
N GLN A 279 -1.77 15.40 8.06
CA GLN A 279 -1.24 14.49 9.09
C GLN A 279 -0.63 13.21 8.52
N GLN A 280 -0.15 13.25 7.28
CA GLN A 280 0.55 12.12 6.67
C GLN A 280 1.96 11.98 7.21
N THR A 281 2.39 10.74 7.35
CA THR A 281 3.73 10.40 7.84
C THR A 281 4.37 9.44 6.86
N LEU A 282 5.53 9.81 6.31
CA LEU A 282 6.36 8.91 5.54
C LEU A 282 7.34 8.23 6.49
N ILE A 283 7.02 6.99 6.86
CA ILE A 283 7.83 6.16 7.75
C ILE A 283 9.02 5.59 6.98
N GLY A 284 10.20 5.55 7.60
CA GLY A 284 11.42 5.02 6.98
C GLY A 284 12.20 6.03 6.12
N TYR A 285 11.63 7.22 5.87
CA TYR A 285 12.30 8.28 5.13
C TYR A 285 13.37 8.94 6.00
N THR A 286 14.48 9.33 5.39
CA THR A 286 15.54 10.11 6.04
C THR A 286 15.20 11.61 6.03
N LYS A 287 15.85 12.37 6.94
CA LYS A 287 15.77 13.84 6.96
C LYS A 287 16.10 14.49 5.61
N VAL A 288 17.04 13.91 4.87
CA VAL A 288 17.44 14.39 3.53
C VAL A 288 16.35 14.13 2.51
N GLN A 289 15.77 12.94 2.50
CA GLN A 289 14.62 12.64 1.61
C GLN A 289 13.44 13.55 1.95
N CYS A 290 13.19 13.78 3.24
CA CYS A 290 12.11 14.66 3.69
C CYS A 290 12.26 16.11 3.22
N ALA A 291 13.49 16.65 3.24
CA ALA A 291 13.77 18.00 2.78
C ALA A 291 13.48 18.22 1.28
N GLY A 292 13.28 17.15 0.50
CA GLY A 292 12.84 17.22 -0.88
C GLY A 292 11.36 17.60 -1.05
N PHE A 293 10.58 17.64 0.03
CA PHE A 293 9.14 17.91 -0.02
C PHE A 293 8.82 19.26 0.65
N PRO A 294 8.38 20.27 -0.12
CA PRO A 294 8.17 21.62 0.42
C PRO A 294 7.05 21.69 1.46
N ASP A 295 6.12 20.74 1.41
CA ASP A 295 4.95 20.69 2.29
C ASP A 295 5.15 19.82 3.55
N PHE A 296 6.23 19.03 3.61
CA PHE A 296 6.56 18.18 4.76
C PHE A 296 7.59 18.85 5.68
N VAL A 297 7.54 18.46 6.94
CA VAL A 297 8.52 18.81 7.97
C VAL A 297 9.16 17.54 8.51
N TRP A 298 10.47 17.58 8.71
CA TRP A 298 11.14 16.51 9.46
C TRP A 298 10.87 16.70 10.96
N CYS A 299 10.38 15.64 11.60
CA CYS A 299 10.16 15.60 13.04
C CYS A 299 11.32 14.87 13.69
N ASP A 300 12.16 15.62 14.41
CA ASP A 300 13.31 15.07 15.14
C ASP A 300 12.89 14.21 16.34
#